data_AF-A0A9C8L6P2-F1
#
_entry.id   AF-A0A9C8L6P2-F1
#
_cell.length_a   1.000
_cell.length_b   1.000
_cell.length_c   1.000
_cell.angle_alpha   90.00
_cell.angle_beta   90.00
_cell.angle_gamma   90.00
#
_symmetry.space_group_name_H-M   'P 1'
#
loop_
_entity.id
_entity.type
_entity.pdbx_description
1 polymer ?
#
loop_
_entity_poly.entity_id
_entity_poly.type
_entity_poly.pdbx_seq_one_letter_code
_entity_poly.pdbx_strand_id
1 'polypeptide(L)'
;MVGGFALALATGIGLSRVESLVPLLGPWFVLTAAALPPLAAVAWIVDHRPGWLTRRRAGVAFSVGATGSVLLAIFLEIVAPLAFVWLLLDLGDPLLDAFERLLNLLAGGEVARALTSPGFFIALFQLAIVAPLVEEFAKSLAVVPLLRGFLPDAGGASRRNVFLLGAAAGAGFAAVENAIYALFSARYWSGVLLVRALGAAVHPLGAGLAALAWHAWLHRKSGIDRRWLWGFPLAAGQHALWNGGIVLWITLSGTAFFGTAPQETDVMGVTIAAGLLALLALEGMGLWIVAREVSRRLDPAWTTSEEGGDHVAIQTPSLSTERAVALWAVVCLVVLLPVGLAALRIFWVGGR
;
A
#
# COMPACT_ATOMS: atom_id res chain seq x y z
N MET A 1 18.76 -5.62 -4.03
CA MET A 1 17.92 -4.87 -3.06
C MET A 1 17.27 -5.78 -2.03
N VAL A 2 16.66 -6.91 -2.42
CA VAL A 2 16.12 -7.92 -1.47
C VAL A 2 17.16 -8.38 -0.44
N GLY A 3 18.36 -8.77 -0.88
CA GLY A 3 19.45 -9.12 0.04
C GLY A 3 19.90 -7.95 0.94
N GLY A 4 19.80 -6.72 0.46
CA GLY A 4 20.08 -5.51 1.25
C GLY A 4 19.02 -5.26 2.33
N PHE A 5 17.75 -5.50 2.02
CA PHE A 5 16.66 -5.42 2.99
C PHE A 5 16.83 -6.48 4.08
N ALA A 6 17.06 -7.74 3.70
CA ALA A 6 17.29 -8.83 4.64
C ALA A 6 18.49 -8.56 5.55
N LEU A 7 19.59 -8.07 4.97
CA LEU A 7 20.79 -7.68 5.74
C LEU A 7 20.49 -6.52 6.69
N ALA A 8 19.79 -5.47 6.22
CA ALA A 8 19.46 -4.33 7.06
C ALA A 8 18.55 -4.71 8.22
N LEU A 9 17.53 -5.54 7.96
CA LEU A 9 16.61 -6.06 8.96
C LEU A 9 17.34 -6.93 9.99
N ALA A 10 18.12 -7.91 9.54
CA ALA A 10 18.88 -8.80 10.43
C ALA A 10 19.91 -8.04 11.26
N THR A 11 20.60 -7.07 10.67
CA THR A 11 21.59 -6.24 11.38
C THR A 11 20.91 -5.33 12.40
N GLY A 12 19.78 -4.70 12.06
CA GLY A 12 19.00 -3.90 13.00
C GLY A 12 18.48 -4.73 14.19
N ILE A 13 18.02 -5.95 13.95
CA ILE A 13 17.62 -6.91 15.00
C ILE A 13 18.82 -7.35 15.85
N GLY A 14 19.98 -7.59 15.24
CA GLY A 14 21.20 -7.92 15.96
C GLY A 14 21.68 -6.77 16.85
N LEU A 15 21.67 -5.54 16.34
CA LEU A 15 22.05 -4.34 17.06
C LEU A 15 21.14 -4.06 18.25
N SER A 16 19.84 -4.40 18.19
CA SER A 16 18.93 -4.22 19.33
C SER A 16 19.32 -5.05 20.56
N ARG A 17 20.24 -6.01 20.42
CA ARG A 17 20.85 -6.77 21.51
C ARG A 17 22.07 -6.09 22.13
N VAL A 18 22.56 -5.01 21.55
CA VAL A 18 23.76 -4.26 21.98
C VAL A 18 23.37 -2.82 22.29
N GLU A 19 22.85 -2.58 23.50
CA GLU A 19 22.24 -1.30 23.92
C GLU A 19 23.10 -0.07 23.62
N SER A 20 24.42 -0.17 23.72
CA SER A 20 25.34 0.95 23.48
C SER A 20 25.41 1.42 22.02
N LEU A 21 25.13 0.54 21.05
CA LEU A 21 25.21 0.85 19.63
C LEU A 21 23.86 1.20 19.00
N VAL A 22 22.74 0.85 19.66
CA VAL A 22 21.39 1.07 19.14
C VAL A 22 21.12 2.54 18.82
N PRO A 23 21.38 3.52 19.71
CA PRO A 23 21.05 4.92 19.43
C PRO A 23 21.82 5.49 18.23
N LEU A 24 23.02 4.98 17.97
CA LEU A 24 23.91 5.46 16.91
C LEU A 24 23.62 4.78 15.56
N LEU A 25 23.50 3.46 15.55
CA LEU A 25 23.44 2.66 14.32
C LEU A 25 22.02 2.19 13.99
N GLY A 26 21.18 1.93 14.99
CA GLY A 26 19.83 1.41 14.84
C GLY A 26 18.97 2.20 13.83
N PRO A 27 18.86 3.54 13.96
CA PRO A 27 18.07 4.35 13.05
C PRO A 27 18.44 4.16 11.58
N TRP A 28 19.73 4.02 11.24
CA TRP A 28 20.18 3.85 9.86
C TRP A 28 19.72 2.54 9.25
N PHE A 29 19.74 1.45 10.02
CA PHE A 29 19.26 0.15 9.57
C PHE A 29 17.74 0.12 9.42
N VAL A 30 17.01 0.77 10.34
CA VAL A 30 15.55 0.93 10.24
C VAL A 30 15.17 1.73 8.99
N LEU A 31 15.81 2.88 8.76
CA LEU A 31 15.57 3.72 7.58
C LEU A 31 15.91 2.99 6.27
N THR A 32 17.02 2.22 6.27
CA THR A 32 17.42 1.42 5.12
C THR A 32 16.39 0.30 4.85
N ALA A 33 15.95 -0.40 5.88
CA ALA A 33 14.92 -1.44 5.76
C ALA A 33 13.56 -0.85 5.31
N ALA A 34 13.21 0.36 5.73
CA ALA A 34 12.00 1.06 5.32
C ALA A 34 12.02 1.48 3.84
N ALA A 35 13.17 1.94 3.34
CA ALA A 35 13.30 2.49 1.99
C ALA A 35 13.60 1.45 0.90
N LEU A 36 14.32 0.37 1.22
CA LEU A 36 14.77 -0.60 0.22
C LEU A 36 13.64 -1.33 -0.52
N PRO A 37 12.57 -1.82 0.13
CA PRO A 37 11.48 -2.51 -0.56
C PRO A 37 10.79 -1.64 -1.65
N PRO A 38 10.30 -0.42 -1.38
CA PRO A 38 9.67 0.39 -2.43
C PRO A 38 10.66 0.81 -3.53
N LEU A 39 11.94 1.02 -3.20
CA LEU A 39 12.99 1.26 -4.21
C LEU A 39 13.21 0.02 -5.11
N ALA A 40 13.13 -1.17 -4.54
CA ALA A 40 13.20 -2.42 -5.30
C ALA A 40 12.01 -2.57 -6.24
N ALA A 41 10.82 -2.18 -5.81
CA ALA A 41 9.64 -2.15 -6.67
C ALA A 41 9.83 -1.19 -7.85
N VAL A 42 10.34 0.03 -7.62
CA VAL A 42 10.65 0.96 -8.72
C VAL A 42 11.71 0.39 -9.67
N ALA A 43 12.78 -0.20 -9.16
CA ALA A 43 13.81 -0.81 -10.00
C ALA A 43 13.25 -1.96 -10.86
N TRP A 44 12.33 -2.75 -10.31
CA TRP A 44 11.62 -3.81 -11.04
C TRP A 44 10.69 -3.27 -12.12
N ILE A 45 9.98 -2.17 -11.83
CA ILE A 45 9.08 -1.49 -12.77
C ILE A 45 9.87 -0.85 -13.93
N VAL A 46 11.02 -0.24 -13.63
CA VAL A 46 11.89 0.44 -14.60
C VAL A 46 12.54 -0.57 -15.56
N ASP A 47 12.86 -1.77 -15.07
CA ASP A 47 13.56 -2.82 -15.81
C ASP A 47 14.91 -2.30 -16.39
N HIS A 48 15.44 -2.93 -17.44
CA HIS A 48 16.69 -2.53 -18.10
C HIS A 48 16.53 -1.29 -19.01
N ARG A 49 15.33 -0.72 -19.10
CA ARG A 49 15.00 0.39 -20.00
C ARG A 49 14.49 1.57 -19.20
N PRO A 50 15.37 2.43 -18.64
CA PRO A 50 14.93 3.60 -17.88
C PRO A 50 14.23 4.65 -18.73
N GLY A 51 14.40 4.61 -20.06
CA GLY A 51 13.84 5.61 -20.95
C GLY A 51 14.30 7.00 -20.54
N TRP A 52 13.34 7.88 -20.26
CA TRP A 52 13.59 9.26 -19.86
C TRP A 52 13.85 9.44 -18.35
N LEU A 53 13.66 8.40 -17.54
CA LEU A 53 13.84 8.46 -16.09
C LEU A 53 15.33 8.43 -15.72
N THR A 54 15.97 9.60 -15.70
CA THR A 54 17.34 9.74 -15.19
C THR A 54 17.38 9.63 -13.66
N ARG A 55 18.55 9.30 -13.08
CA ARG A 55 18.74 9.27 -11.62
C ARG A 55 18.33 10.59 -10.95
N ARG A 56 18.62 11.73 -11.60
CA ARG A 56 18.23 13.06 -11.10
C ARG A 56 16.71 13.20 -11.04
N ARG A 57 15.99 12.79 -12.09
CA ARG A 57 14.52 12.88 -12.16
C ARG A 57 13.85 11.93 -11.17
N ALA A 58 14.33 10.69 -11.10
CA ALA A 58 13.89 9.73 -10.10
C ALA A 58 14.13 10.25 -8.68
N GLY A 59 15.31 10.81 -8.40
CA GLY A 59 15.66 11.38 -7.10
C GLY A 59 14.80 12.58 -6.72
N VAL A 60 14.51 13.49 -7.65
CA VAL A 60 13.59 14.61 -7.42
C VAL A 60 12.17 14.11 -7.15
N ALA A 61 11.64 13.21 -7.97
CA ALA A 61 10.31 12.65 -7.75
C ALA A 61 10.20 11.91 -6.42
N PHE A 62 11.19 11.08 -6.10
CA PHE A 62 11.31 10.41 -4.80
C PHE A 62 11.32 11.43 -3.65
N SER A 63 12.14 12.48 -3.73
CA SER A 63 12.23 13.50 -2.68
C SER A 63 10.92 14.26 -2.50
N VAL A 64 10.24 14.59 -3.60
CA VAL A 64 8.92 15.24 -3.59
C VAL A 64 7.87 14.34 -2.94
N GLY A 65 7.87 13.05 -3.25
CA GLY A 65 7.00 12.07 -2.61
C GLY A 65 7.29 11.89 -1.12
N ALA A 66 8.56 11.81 -0.74
CA ALA A 66 9.00 11.65 0.65
C ALA A 66 8.71 12.88 1.52
N THR A 67 8.61 14.07 0.92
CA THR A 67 8.41 15.34 1.65
C THR A 67 7.02 15.89 1.42
N GLY A 68 6.80 16.55 0.28
CA GLY A 68 5.57 17.27 -0.05
C GLY A 68 4.34 16.38 0.00
N SER A 69 4.39 15.17 -0.56
CA SER A 69 3.23 14.27 -0.54
C SER A 69 2.91 13.74 0.85
N VAL A 70 3.93 13.37 1.64
CA VAL A 70 3.73 12.90 3.03
C VAL A 70 3.15 14.02 3.90
N LEU A 71 3.70 15.22 3.84
CA LEU A 71 3.19 16.36 4.60
C LEU A 71 1.74 16.70 4.23
N LEU A 72 1.43 16.68 2.93
CA LEU A 72 0.08 16.92 2.44
C LEU A 72 -0.88 15.80 2.88
N ALA A 73 -0.46 14.54 2.83
CA ALA A 73 -1.26 13.41 3.30
C ALA A 73 -1.53 13.51 4.80
N ILE A 74 -0.51 13.70 5.64
CA ILE A 74 -0.66 13.90 7.09
C ILE A 74 -1.65 15.03 7.39
N PHE A 75 -1.52 16.16 6.68
CA PHE A 75 -2.44 17.27 6.88
C PHE A 75 -3.89 16.92 6.52
N LEU A 76 -4.12 16.33 5.35
CA LEU A 76 -5.46 16.03 4.84
C LEU A 76 -6.11 14.82 5.53
N GLU A 77 -5.32 13.86 5.98
CA GLU A 77 -5.79 12.59 6.55
C GLU A 77 -5.95 12.66 8.07
N ILE A 78 -5.03 13.36 8.75
CA ILE A 78 -4.95 13.36 10.21
C ILE A 78 -5.34 14.73 10.76
N VAL A 79 -4.59 15.79 10.41
CA VAL A 79 -4.73 17.09 11.05
C VAL A 79 -6.09 17.74 10.78
N ALA A 80 -6.48 17.84 9.50
CA ALA A 80 -7.73 18.49 9.13
C ALA A 80 -8.97 17.71 9.60
N PRO A 81 -9.05 16.37 9.46
CA PRO A 81 -10.18 15.61 9.98
C PRO A 81 -10.27 15.64 11.51
N LEU A 82 -9.15 15.53 12.23
CA LEU A 82 -9.17 15.66 13.70
C LEU A 82 -9.61 17.05 14.12
N ALA A 83 -9.08 18.11 13.51
CA ALA A 83 -9.52 19.48 13.80
C ALA A 83 -11.03 19.65 13.54
N PHE A 84 -11.57 19.06 12.46
CA PHE A 84 -13.00 19.09 12.17
C PHE A 84 -13.83 18.34 13.22
N VAL A 85 -13.43 17.12 13.57
CA VAL A 85 -14.11 16.29 14.57
C VAL A 85 -14.10 16.96 15.95
N TRP A 86 -12.97 17.53 16.37
CA TRP A 86 -12.80 18.13 17.69
C TRP A 86 -13.39 19.54 17.78
N LEU A 87 -13.13 20.41 16.80
CA LEU A 87 -13.47 21.83 16.90
C LEU A 87 -14.86 22.15 16.36
N LEU A 88 -15.37 21.36 15.40
CA LEU A 88 -16.64 21.66 14.73
C LEU A 88 -17.76 20.70 15.10
N LEU A 89 -17.45 19.41 15.31
CA LEU A 89 -18.46 18.41 15.64
C LEU A 89 -18.56 18.09 17.14
N ASP A 90 -17.56 18.46 17.93
CA ASP A 90 -17.45 18.09 19.36
C ASP A 90 -17.55 16.57 19.57
N LEU A 91 -16.98 15.80 18.63
CA LEU A 91 -16.97 14.33 18.64
C LEU A 91 -15.60 13.75 18.99
N GLY A 92 -14.72 14.57 19.58
CA GLY A 92 -13.37 14.18 19.98
C GLY A 92 -13.35 13.04 21.01
N ASP A 93 -14.00 13.25 22.15
CA ASP A 93 -14.04 12.26 23.24
C ASP A 93 -14.76 10.96 22.82
N PRO A 94 -15.94 10.98 22.17
CA PRO A 94 -16.57 9.75 21.68
C PRO A 94 -15.68 8.93 20.72
N LEU A 95 -14.88 9.62 19.89
CA LEU A 95 -13.97 8.98 18.96
C LEU A 95 -12.81 8.30 19.72
N LEU A 96 -12.20 9.00 20.68
CA LEU A 96 -11.15 8.43 21.53
C LEU A 96 -11.66 7.22 22.32
N ASP A 97 -12.83 7.33 22.95
CA ASP A 97 -13.47 6.24 23.69
C ASP A 97 -13.68 4.99 22.81
N ALA A 98 -14.09 5.19 21.55
CA ALA A 98 -14.27 4.09 20.60
C ALA A 98 -12.94 3.38 20.29
N PHE A 99 -11.84 4.13 20.12
CA PHE A 99 -10.52 3.56 19.87
C PHE A 99 -9.92 2.91 21.11
N GLU A 100 -10.05 3.51 22.29
CA GLU A 100 -9.59 2.91 23.55
C GLU A 100 -10.30 1.58 23.81
N ARG A 101 -11.62 1.52 23.61
CA ARG A 101 -12.39 0.27 23.70
C ARG A 101 -11.89 -0.77 22.71
N LEU A 102 -11.62 -0.39 21.46
CA LEU A 102 -11.05 -1.31 20.46
C LEU A 102 -9.72 -1.87 20.93
N LEU A 103 -8.79 -1.01 21.38
CA LEU A 103 -7.47 -1.43 21.84
C LEU A 103 -7.55 -2.35 23.06
N ASN A 104 -8.45 -2.06 24.01
CA ASN A 104 -8.70 -2.90 25.17
C ASN A 104 -9.23 -4.29 24.77
N LEU A 105 -10.18 -4.35 23.81
CA LEU A 105 -10.68 -5.62 23.29
C LEU A 105 -9.58 -6.43 22.60
N LEU A 106 -8.72 -5.78 21.80
CA LEU A 106 -7.60 -6.43 21.13
C LEU A 106 -6.54 -6.94 22.14
N ALA A 107 -6.21 -6.13 23.15
CA ALA A 107 -5.28 -6.51 24.21
C ALA A 107 -5.84 -7.62 25.11
N GLY A 108 -7.16 -7.69 25.28
CA GLY A 108 -7.85 -8.76 25.99
C GLY A 108 -8.08 -10.03 25.17
N GLY A 109 -7.74 -10.04 23.88
CA GLY A 109 -7.94 -11.19 22.99
C GLY A 109 -9.40 -11.39 22.55
N GLU A 110 -10.25 -10.39 22.75
CA GLU A 110 -11.68 -10.43 22.42
C GLU A 110 -11.95 -10.11 20.94
N VAL A 111 -11.26 -10.83 20.03
CA VAL A 111 -11.22 -10.56 18.58
C VAL A 111 -12.62 -10.44 17.96
N ALA A 112 -13.56 -11.31 18.36
CA ALA A 112 -14.95 -11.28 17.89
C ALA A 112 -15.68 -9.97 18.23
N ARG A 113 -15.47 -9.47 19.45
CA ARG A 113 -16.06 -8.19 19.89
C ARG A 113 -15.31 -7.01 19.29
N ALA A 114 -14.00 -7.11 19.11
CA ALA A 114 -13.21 -6.09 18.42
C ALA A 114 -13.73 -5.87 17.00
N LEU A 115 -13.90 -6.95 16.21
CA LEU A 115 -14.40 -6.91 14.83
C LEU A 115 -15.81 -6.32 14.67
N THR A 116 -16.62 -6.36 15.72
CA THR A 116 -17.99 -5.82 15.70
C THR A 116 -18.10 -4.49 16.44
N SER A 117 -16.99 -3.96 16.96
CA SER A 117 -16.97 -2.70 17.69
C SER A 117 -17.05 -1.48 16.75
N PRO A 118 -17.66 -0.36 17.19
CA PRO A 118 -17.64 0.89 16.43
C PRO A 118 -16.23 1.36 16.10
N GLY A 119 -15.29 1.22 17.04
CA GLY A 119 -13.89 1.60 16.85
C GLY A 119 -13.23 0.85 15.68
N PHE A 120 -13.54 -0.44 15.50
CA PHE A 120 -13.04 -1.22 14.37
C PHE A 120 -13.58 -0.70 13.04
N PHE A 121 -14.88 -0.43 12.93
CA PHE A 121 -15.47 0.10 11.70
C PHE A 121 -14.93 1.49 11.34
N ILE A 122 -14.69 2.34 12.35
CA ILE A 122 -14.05 3.64 12.16
C ILE A 122 -12.60 3.45 11.69
N ALA A 123 -11.81 2.59 12.34
CA ALA A 123 -10.44 2.29 11.94
C ALA A 123 -10.36 1.74 10.51
N LEU A 124 -11.24 0.79 10.18
CA LEU A 124 -11.33 0.19 8.85
C LEU A 124 -11.72 1.24 7.80
N PHE A 125 -12.73 2.06 8.06
CA PHE A 125 -13.14 3.12 7.14
C PHE A 125 -12.01 4.14 6.92
N GLN A 126 -11.38 4.60 8.00
CA GLN A 126 -10.28 5.56 7.92
C GLN A 126 -9.11 4.98 7.12
N LEU A 127 -8.62 3.79 7.50
CA LEU A 127 -7.38 3.22 6.94
C LEU A 127 -7.58 2.56 5.58
N ALA A 128 -8.75 1.98 5.29
CA ALA A 128 -9.03 1.31 4.03
C ALA A 128 -9.72 2.20 2.99
N ILE A 129 -10.28 3.35 3.36
CA ILE A 129 -11.00 4.22 2.40
C ILE A 129 -10.42 5.63 2.40
N VAL A 130 -10.45 6.31 3.55
CA VAL A 130 -10.04 7.73 3.62
C VAL A 130 -8.55 7.88 3.31
N ALA A 131 -7.69 7.13 4.01
CA ALA A 131 -6.25 7.22 3.85
C ALA A 131 -5.82 6.91 2.39
N PRO A 132 -6.23 5.80 1.75
CA PRO A 132 -5.89 5.54 0.35
C PRO A 132 -6.32 6.64 -0.61
N LEU A 133 -7.54 7.18 -0.47
CA LEU A 133 -8.02 8.26 -1.33
C LEU A 133 -7.18 9.53 -1.17
N VAL A 134 -6.94 9.94 0.07
CA VAL A 134 -6.17 11.14 0.41
C VAL A 134 -4.73 10.99 -0.02
N GLU A 135 -4.12 9.85 0.26
CA GLU A 135 -2.73 9.58 -0.06
C GLU A 135 -2.49 9.51 -1.58
N GLU A 136 -3.31 8.78 -2.33
CA GLU A 136 -3.15 8.73 -3.79
C GLU A 136 -3.38 10.11 -4.43
N PHE A 137 -4.27 10.92 -3.85
CA PHE A 137 -4.42 12.32 -4.23
C PHE A 137 -3.16 13.15 -3.91
N ALA A 138 -2.61 13.05 -2.70
CA ALA A 138 -1.44 13.81 -2.26
C ALA A 138 -0.14 13.43 -3.00
N LYS A 139 0.08 12.13 -3.22
CA LYS A 139 1.21 11.58 -4.03
C LYS A 139 1.20 12.16 -5.43
N SER A 140 0.02 12.16 -6.04
CA SER A 140 -0.12 12.55 -7.42
C SER A 140 -0.10 14.07 -7.63
N LEU A 141 -0.65 14.86 -6.69
CA LEU A 141 -0.61 16.32 -6.77
C LEU A 141 0.83 16.86 -6.71
N ALA A 142 1.70 16.25 -5.90
CA ALA A 142 3.07 16.69 -5.75
C ALA A 142 3.91 16.52 -7.03
N VAL A 143 3.54 15.57 -7.90
CA VAL A 143 4.20 15.40 -9.21
C VAL A 143 3.58 16.26 -10.31
N VAL A 144 2.40 16.86 -10.11
CA VAL A 144 1.73 17.71 -11.12
C VAL A 144 2.61 18.88 -11.60
N PRO A 145 3.36 19.62 -10.76
CA PRO A 145 4.28 20.66 -11.23
C PRO A 145 5.38 20.11 -12.15
N LEU A 146 5.90 18.90 -11.85
CA LEU A 146 6.88 18.22 -12.70
C LEU A 146 6.23 17.78 -14.03
N LEU A 147 4.95 17.40 -14.01
CA LEU A 147 4.20 17.14 -15.22
C LEU A 147 3.98 18.44 -16.02
N ARG A 148 3.66 19.57 -15.40
CA ARG A 148 3.40 20.83 -16.14
C ARG A 148 4.67 21.50 -16.69
N GLY A 149 5.76 21.50 -15.91
CA GLY A 149 6.98 22.24 -16.24
C GLY A 149 7.92 21.58 -17.26
N PHE A 150 7.74 20.28 -17.53
CA PHE A 150 8.63 19.51 -18.41
C PHE A 150 7.94 18.99 -19.68
N LEU A 151 6.68 19.38 -19.93
CA LEU A 151 5.82 18.80 -20.97
C LEU A 151 5.23 19.77 -22.03
N PRO A 152 5.79 20.95 -22.37
CA PRO A 152 5.30 21.64 -23.56
C PRO A 152 5.91 21.00 -24.82
N ASP A 153 5.04 20.39 -25.62
CA ASP A 153 5.10 20.29 -27.10
C ASP A 153 6.18 19.46 -27.82
N ALA A 154 7.17 18.87 -27.15
CA ALA A 154 8.19 18.05 -27.85
C ALA A 154 7.91 16.54 -27.74
N GLY A 155 7.02 15.98 -28.58
CA GLY A 155 6.97 14.60 -29.10
C GLY A 155 7.54 13.37 -28.32
N GLY A 156 7.71 13.38 -26.99
CA GLY A 156 8.63 12.43 -26.32
C GLY A 156 8.34 12.05 -24.87
N ALA A 157 7.31 12.58 -24.20
CA ALA A 157 6.88 12.04 -22.91
C ALA A 157 5.93 10.86 -23.13
N SER A 158 6.50 9.67 -23.35
CA SER A 158 5.70 8.45 -23.35
C SER A 158 4.92 8.33 -22.04
N ARG A 159 3.70 7.77 -22.09
CA ARG A 159 2.88 7.49 -20.89
C ARG A 159 3.70 6.73 -19.83
N ARG A 160 4.63 5.88 -20.27
CA ARG A 160 5.58 5.20 -19.39
C ARG A 160 6.40 6.16 -18.55
N ASN A 161 6.92 7.25 -19.12
CA ASN A 161 7.69 8.24 -18.36
C ASN A 161 6.87 8.87 -17.24
N VAL A 162 5.60 9.20 -17.50
CA VAL A 162 4.66 9.72 -16.48
C VAL A 162 4.43 8.70 -15.38
N PHE A 163 4.15 7.45 -15.77
CA PHE A 163 3.97 6.34 -14.84
C PHE A 163 5.20 6.12 -13.96
N LEU A 164 6.41 6.09 -14.56
CA LEU A 164 7.67 5.89 -13.86
C LEU A 164 8.01 7.04 -12.91
N LEU A 165 7.70 8.28 -13.29
CA LEU A 165 7.89 9.45 -12.42
C LEU A 165 6.96 9.38 -11.20
N GLY A 166 5.68 9.02 -11.42
CA GLY A 166 4.73 8.76 -10.35
C GLY A 166 5.21 7.63 -9.43
N ALA A 167 5.69 6.52 -10.01
CA ALA A 167 6.19 5.38 -9.24
C ALA A 167 7.39 5.73 -8.36
N ALA A 168 8.32 6.56 -8.85
CA ALA A 168 9.44 7.06 -8.06
C ALA A 168 8.97 7.94 -6.89
N ALA A 169 7.96 8.80 -7.09
CA ALA A 169 7.37 9.58 -6.00
C ALA A 169 6.64 8.69 -4.98
N GLY A 170 5.88 7.70 -5.44
CA GLY A 170 5.24 6.70 -4.58
C GLY A 170 6.23 5.94 -3.72
N ALA A 171 7.41 5.60 -4.25
CA ALA A 171 8.47 4.97 -3.47
C ALA A 171 9.04 5.89 -2.37
N GLY A 172 9.20 7.19 -2.67
CA GLY A 172 9.62 8.18 -1.67
C GLY A 172 8.61 8.31 -0.54
N PHE A 173 7.34 8.40 -0.88
CA PHE A 173 6.24 8.39 0.10
C PHE A 173 6.30 7.16 1.00
N ALA A 174 6.34 5.96 0.39
CA ALA A 174 6.36 4.70 1.14
C ALA A 174 7.60 4.56 2.03
N ALA A 175 8.75 5.06 1.62
CA ALA A 175 9.96 4.99 2.44
C ALA A 175 9.79 5.76 3.77
N VAL A 176 9.21 6.96 3.72
CA VAL A 176 8.97 7.79 4.91
C VAL A 176 7.82 7.22 5.74
N GLU A 177 6.73 6.83 5.09
CA GLU A 177 5.61 6.18 5.76
C GLU A 177 6.06 4.93 6.53
N ASN A 178 6.83 4.04 5.89
CA ASN A 178 7.39 2.85 6.53
C ASN A 178 8.27 3.21 7.74
N ALA A 179 9.06 4.28 7.63
CA ALA A 179 9.89 4.75 8.75
C ALA A 179 9.04 5.28 9.92
N ILE A 180 7.95 6.00 9.62
CA ILE A 180 6.98 6.47 10.61
C ILE A 180 6.31 5.28 11.31
N TYR A 181 5.83 4.29 10.56
CA TYR A 181 5.26 3.07 11.13
C TYR A 181 6.26 2.29 11.99
N ALA A 182 7.52 2.17 11.53
CA ALA A 182 8.58 1.55 12.31
C ALA A 182 8.85 2.29 13.62
N LEU A 183 8.85 3.63 13.60
CA LEU A 183 9.04 4.47 14.78
C LEU A 183 7.91 4.25 15.81
N PHE A 184 6.65 4.30 15.36
CA PHE A 184 5.49 4.16 16.25
C PHE A 184 5.23 2.73 16.73
N SER A 185 5.80 1.72 16.07
CA SER A 185 5.68 0.31 16.49
C SER A 185 6.77 -0.14 17.48
N ALA A 186 7.72 0.74 17.81
CA ALA A 186 8.76 0.52 18.81
C ALA A 186 9.39 -0.88 18.71
N ARG A 187 9.16 -1.77 19.68
CA ARG A 187 9.73 -3.13 19.71
C ARG A 187 9.32 -4.03 18.53
N TYR A 188 8.24 -3.70 17.82
CA TYR A 188 7.68 -4.48 16.73
C TYR A 188 8.07 -3.98 15.33
N TRP A 189 8.94 -2.97 15.25
CA TRP A 189 9.33 -2.31 14.00
C TRP A 189 9.72 -3.29 12.89
N SER A 190 10.42 -4.38 13.22
CA SER A 190 10.91 -5.35 12.25
C SER A 190 9.79 -6.17 11.61
N GLY A 191 8.80 -6.60 12.40
CA GLY A 191 7.61 -7.29 11.90
C GLY A 191 6.75 -6.38 11.02
N VAL A 192 6.59 -5.12 11.44
CA VAL A 192 5.89 -4.11 10.64
C VAL A 192 6.58 -3.89 9.30
N LEU A 193 7.91 -3.66 9.29
CA LEU A 193 8.66 -3.48 8.05
C LEU A 193 8.65 -4.73 7.15
N LEU A 194 8.59 -5.94 7.73
CA LEU A 194 8.45 -7.17 6.97
C LEU A 194 7.09 -7.24 6.25
N VAL A 195 5.99 -6.96 6.96
CA VAL A 195 4.65 -6.92 6.35
C VAL A 195 4.57 -5.83 5.29
N ARG A 196 5.14 -4.65 5.55
CA ARG A 196 5.22 -3.55 4.57
C ARG A 196 6.02 -3.93 3.33
N ALA A 197 7.07 -4.73 3.47
CA ALA A 197 7.87 -5.21 2.34
C ALA A 197 7.07 -6.14 1.40
N LEU A 198 6.08 -6.89 1.90
CA LEU A 198 5.19 -7.70 1.06
C LEU A 198 4.39 -6.83 0.08
N GLY A 199 3.92 -5.67 0.53
CA GLY A 199 3.17 -4.68 -0.27
C GLY A 199 4.03 -3.58 -0.86
N ALA A 200 5.33 -3.81 -1.05
CA ALA A 200 6.27 -2.76 -1.48
C ALA A 200 5.90 -2.08 -2.82
N ALA A 201 5.14 -2.76 -3.68
CA ALA A 201 4.69 -2.23 -4.96
C ALA A 201 3.41 -1.37 -4.88
N VAL A 202 2.68 -1.36 -3.76
CA VAL A 202 1.40 -0.64 -3.58
C VAL A 202 1.55 0.84 -3.92
N HIS A 203 2.50 1.54 -3.28
CA HIS A 203 2.65 2.99 -3.49
C HIS A 203 3.30 3.33 -4.84
N PRO A 204 4.36 2.64 -5.31
CA PRO A 204 4.88 2.87 -6.66
C PRO A 204 3.84 2.64 -7.76
N LEU A 205 3.04 1.58 -7.67
CA LEU A 205 1.97 1.31 -8.64
C LEU A 205 0.87 2.37 -8.55
N GLY A 206 0.35 2.63 -7.35
CA GLY A 206 -0.72 3.60 -7.12
C GLY A 206 -0.36 5.00 -7.61
N ALA A 207 0.79 5.51 -7.19
CA ALA A 207 1.26 6.83 -7.59
C ALA A 207 1.53 6.92 -9.11
N GLY A 208 2.03 5.84 -9.72
CA GLY A 208 2.19 5.75 -11.17
C GLY A 208 0.86 5.83 -11.92
N LEU A 209 -0.15 5.07 -11.50
CA LEU A 209 -1.49 5.07 -12.09
C LEU A 209 -2.21 6.41 -11.87
N ALA A 210 -2.10 6.99 -10.67
CA ALA A 210 -2.66 8.30 -10.37
C ALA A 210 -2.00 9.41 -11.21
N ALA A 211 -0.68 9.36 -11.41
CA ALA A 211 0.03 10.28 -12.31
C ALA A 211 -0.47 10.19 -13.76
N LEU A 212 -0.75 8.98 -14.27
CA LEU A 212 -1.36 8.80 -15.60
C LEU A 212 -2.75 9.43 -15.67
N ALA A 213 -3.57 9.27 -14.63
CA ALA A 213 -4.91 9.85 -14.57
C ALA A 213 -4.86 11.39 -14.59
N TRP A 214 -3.96 12.00 -13.82
CA TRP A 214 -3.76 13.45 -13.85
C TRP A 214 -3.22 13.93 -15.20
N HIS A 215 -2.27 13.22 -15.78
CA HIS A 215 -1.75 13.55 -17.10
C HIS A 215 -2.87 13.54 -18.15
N ALA A 216 -3.72 12.51 -18.14
CA ALA A 216 -4.88 12.42 -19.01
C ALA A 216 -5.90 13.53 -18.73
N TRP A 217 -6.11 13.92 -17.47
CA TRP A 217 -7.00 15.02 -17.09
C TRP A 217 -6.51 16.38 -17.59
N LEU A 218 -5.22 16.69 -17.41
CA LEU A 218 -4.61 17.95 -17.82
C LEU A 218 -4.59 18.13 -19.34
N HIS A 219 -4.52 17.03 -20.09
CA HIS A 219 -4.41 17.04 -21.55
C HIS A 219 -5.70 16.56 -22.25
N ARG A 220 -6.86 16.67 -21.59
CA ARG A 220 -8.16 16.23 -22.14
C ARG A 220 -8.50 16.80 -23.52
N LYS A 221 -7.96 17.97 -23.87
CA LYS A 221 -8.22 18.63 -25.16
C LYS A 221 -7.34 18.11 -26.31
N SER A 222 -6.28 17.35 -26.03
CA SER A 222 -5.32 16.89 -27.04
C SER A 222 -5.57 15.44 -27.50
N GLY A 223 -6.79 14.92 -27.35
CA GLY A 223 -7.16 13.58 -27.81
C GLY A 223 -6.61 12.42 -26.96
N ILE A 224 -6.14 12.69 -25.73
CA ILE A 224 -5.70 11.60 -24.83
C ILE A 224 -6.88 10.73 -24.43
N ASP A 225 -6.65 9.41 -24.53
CA ASP A 225 -7.61 8.36 -24.21
C ASP A 225 -8.15 8.48 -22.77
N ARG A 226 -9.47 8.66 -22.65
CA ARG A 226 -10.18 8.85 -21.38
C ARG A 226 -10.07 7.64 -20.45
N ARG A 227 -9.72 6.44 -20.95
CA ARG A 227 -9.57 5.25 -20.10
C ARG A 227 -8.52 5.43 -19.00
N TRP A 228 -7.53 6.30 -19.21
CA TRP A 228 -6.49 6.56 -18.20
C TRP A 228 -7.01 7.31 -16.97
N LEU A 229 -8.21 7.91 -17.03
CA LEU A 229 -8.87 8.47 -15.84
C LEU A 229 -9.21 7.39 -14.81
N TRP A 230 -9.35 6.12 -15.24
CA TRP A 230 -9.51 4.98 -14.33
C TRP A 230 -8.25 4.69 -13.51
N GLY A 231 -7.10 5.29 -13.86
CA GLY A 231 -5.87 5.13 -13.09
C GLY A 231 -6.01 5.55 -11.62
N PHE A 232 -6.74 6.62 -11.33
CA PHE A 232 -6.95 7.08 -9.95
C PHE A 232 -7.81 6.11 -9.12
N PRO A 233 -9.04 5.73 -9.53
CA PRO A 233 -9.83 4.77 -8.74
C PRO A 233 -9.15 3.39 -8.64
N LEU A 234 -8.38 2.95 -9.64
CA LEU A 234 -7.58 1.73 -9.53
C LEU A 234 -6.45 1.88 -8.51
N ALA A 235 -5.76 3.02 -8.48
CA ALA A 235 -4.72 3.33 -7.50
C ALA A 235 -5.28 3.33 -6.07
N ALA A 236 -6.41 4.01 -5.86
CA ALA A 236 -7.07 4.05 -4.56
C ALA A 236 -7.64 2.68 -4.16
N GLY A 237 -8.25 1.96 -5.09
CA GLY A 237 -8.87 0.65 -4.84
C GLY A 237 -7.87 -0.44 -4.45
N GLN A 238 -6.73 -0.54 -5.14
CA GLN A 238 -5.68 -1.50 -4.74
C GLN A 238 -5.05 -1.14 -3.40
N HIS A 239 -4.89 0.15 -3.10
CA HIS A 239 -4.34 0.59 -1.83
C HIS A 239 -5.34 0.38 -0.68
N ALA A 240 -6.63 0.61 -0.93
CA ALA A 240 -7.72 0.28 -0.03
C ALA A 240 -7.76 -1.20 0.35
N LEU A 241 -7.61 -2.07 -0.64
CA LEU A 241 -7.55 -3.51 -0.41
C LEU A 241 -6.37 -3.88 0.48
N TRP A 242 -5.19 -3.36 0.17
CA TRP A 242 -3.97 -3.58 0.94
C TRP A 242 -4.10 -3.13 2.40
N ASN A 243 -4.54 -1.89 2.64
CA ASN A 243 -4.67 -1.35 4.00
C ASN A 243 -5.79 -2.05 4.77
N GLY A 244 -6.94 -2.30 4.14
CA GLY A 244 -8.03 -3.04 4.76
C GLY A 244 -7.61 -4.46 5.16
N GLY A 245 -6.83 -5.13 4.30
CA GLY A 245 -6.23 -6.43 4.59
C GLY A 245 -5.29 -6.40 5.79
N ILE A 246 -4.44 -5.37 5.91
CA ILE A 246 -3.58 -5.17 7.09
C ILE A 246 -4.41 -4.95 8.36
N VAL A 247 -5.43 -4.10 8.32
CA VAL A 247 -6.29 -3.82 9.50
C VAL A 247 -6.99 -5.09 9.97
N LEU A 248 -7.54 -5.88 9.05
CA LEU A 248 -8.12 -7.19 9.34
C LEU A 248 -7.07 -8.14 9.92
N TRP A 249 -5.88 -8.20 9.33
CA TRP A 249 -4.81 -9.07 9.80
C TRP A 249 -4.34 -8.73 11.21
N ILE A 250 -4.12 -7.45 11.51
CA ILE A 250 -3.76 -6.97 12.84
C ILE A 250 -4.86 -7.33 13.85
N THR A 251 -6.13 -7.12 13.48
CA THR A 251 -7.27 -7.38 14.36
C THR A 251 -7.44 -8.87 14.65
N LEU A 252 -7.33 -9.71 13.62
CA LEU A 252 -7.43 -11.17 13.73
C LEU A 252 -6.22 -11.79 14.45
N SER A 253 -5.05 -11.13 14.37
CA SER A 253 -3.87 -11.52 15.14
C SER A 253 -4.00 -11.19 16.64
N GLY A 254 -4.90 -10.27 17.00
CA GLY A 254 -5.29 -9.99 18.40
C GLY A 254 -4.11 -9.85 19.37
N THR A 255 -4.15 -10.62 20.46
CA THR A 255 -3.11 -10.64 21.50
C THR A 255 -1.74 -11.09 21.02
N ALA A 256 -1.62 -11.85 19.92
CA ALA A 256 -0.31 -12.19 19.36
C ALA A 256 0.45 -10.94 18.88
N PHE A 257 -0.30 -9.89 18.50
CA PHE A 257 0.27 -8.61 18.10
C PHE A 257 0.36 -7.61 19.27
N PHE A 258 -0.65 -7.56 20.16
CA PHE A 258 -0.78 -6.52 21.20
C PHE A 258 -0.53 -6.96 22.65
N GLY A 259 -0.49 -8.27 22.96
CA GLY A 259 -0.49 -8.80 24.33
C GLY A 259 0.69 -9.71 24.68
N THR A 260 0.80 -10.07 25.95
CA THR A 260 1.65 -11.19 26.42
C THR A 260 0.83 -12.47 26.36
N ALA A 261 0.83 -13.16 25.23
CA ALA A 261 0.02 -14.36 25.05
C ALA A 261 0.32 -15.42 26.13
N PRO A 262 -0.69 -15.91 26.90
CA PRO A 262 -0.58 -17.20 27.58
C PRO A 262 -0.36 -18.31 26.54
N GLN A 263 0.36 -19.38 26.91
CA GLN A 263 0.79 -20.47 26.00
C GLN A 263 -0.35 -21.30 25.37
N GLU A 264 -1.62 -21.00 25.63
CA GLU A 264 -2.74 -21.65 24.95
C GLU A 264 -2.90 -21.05 23.55
N THR A 265 -2.18 -21.61 22.60
CA THR A 265 -2.29 -21.25 21.18
C THR A 265 -3.70 -21.52 20.67
N ASP A 266 -4.46 -20.47 20.40
CA ASP A 266 -5.66 -20.54 19.55
C ASP A 266 -5.25 -20.92 18.13
N VAL A 267 -5.29 -22.22 17.84
CA VAL A 267 -4.92 -22.80 16.54
C VAL A 267 -5.76 -22.20 15.40
N MET A 268 -7.02 -21.83 15.66
CA MET A 268 -7.88 -21.23 14.63
C MET A 268 -7.48 -19.78 14.35
N GLY A 269 -7.25 -18.97 15.38
CA GLY A 269 -6.77 -17.59 15.24
C GLY A 269 -5.45 -17.51 14.48
N VAL A 270 -4.48 -18.38 14.82
CA VAL A 270 -3.18 -18.46 14.13
C VAL A 270 -3.35 -18.87 12.66
N THR A 271 -4.22 -19.85 12.36
CA THR A 271 -4.45 -20.30 10.99
C THR A 271 -5.09 -19.20 10.13
N ILE A 272 -6.05 -18.46 10.68
CA ILE A 272 -6.70 -17.33 9.98
C ILE A 272 -5.69 -16.20 9.74
N ALA A 273 -4.92 -15.81 10.76
CA ALA A 273 -3.91 -14.76 10.62
C ALA A 273 -2.81 -15.16 9.62
N ALA A 274 -2.35 -16.41 9.64
CA ALA A 274 -1.38 -16.92 8.66
C ALA A 274 -1.98 -16.97 7.25
N GLY A 275 -3.23 -17.41 7.11
CA GLY A 275 -3.95 -17.42 5.82
C GLY A 275 -4.09 -16.01 5.24
N LEU A 276 -4.45 -15.03 6.06
CA LEU A 276 -4.56 -13.64 5.62
C LEU A 276 -3.19 -13.02 5.29
N LEU A 277 -2.13 -13.37 6.03
CA LEU A 277 -0.77 -12.96 5.68
C LEU A 277 -0.31 -13.56 4.35
N ALA A 278 -0.67 -14.82 4.07
CA ALA A 278 -0.42 -15.45 2.79
C ALA A 278 -1.19 -14.74 1.66
N LEU A 279 -2.45 -14.36 1.89
CA LEU A 279 -3.25 -13.57 0.95
C LEU A 279 -2.62 -12.20 0.68
N LEU A 280 -2.15 -11.48 1.72
CA LEU A 280 -1.41 -10.23 1.56
C LEU A 280 -0.12 -10.44 0.76
N ALA A 281 0.62 -11.53 1.00
CA ALA A 281 1.82 -11.84 0.22
C ALA A 281 1.49 -12.10 -1.26
N LEU A 282 0.40 -12.82 -1.55
CA LEU A 282 -0.08 -13.07 -2.91
C LEU A 282 -0.56 -11.78 -3.59
N GLU A 283 -1.31 -10.94 -2.89
CA GLU A 283 -1.73 -9.62 -3.36
C GLU A 283 -0.51 -8.76 -3.71
N GLY A 284 0.44 -8.64 -2.76
CA GLY A 284 1.70 -7.94 -2.95
C GLY A 284 2.43 -8.41 -4.21
N MET A 285 2.65 -9.71 -4.35
CA MET A 285 3.27 -10.30 -5.54
C MET A 285 2.50 -9.99 -6.84
N GLY A 286 1.16 -10.02 -6.80
CA GLY A 286 0.30 -9.60 -7.90
C GLY A 286 0.56 -8.14 -8.29
N LEU A 287 0.68 -7.23 -7.32
CA LEU A 287 0.98 -5.82 -7.57
C LEU A 287 2.36 -5.61 -8.20
N TRP A 288 3.38 -6.38 -7.79
CA TRP A 288 4.70 -6.36 -8.44
C TRP A 288 4.63 -6.76 -9.92
N ILE A 289 3.84 -7.79 -10.24
CA ILE A 289 3.64 -8.28 -11.62
C ILE A 289 2.88 -7.22 -12.43
N VAL A 290 1.75 -6.73 -11.90
CA VAL A 290 0.92 -5.71 -12.57
C VAL A 290 1.72 -4.44 -12.83
N ALA A 291 2.51 -3.96 -11.86
CA ALA A 291 3.29 -2.74 -12.03
C ALA A 291 4.34 -2.86 -13.14
N ARG A 292 5.00 -4.02 -13.25
CA ARG A 292 5.93 -4.29 -14.35
C ARG A 292 5.22 -4.41 -15.69
N GLU A 293 4.08 -5.09 -15.73
CA GLU A 293 3.32 -5.27 -16.97
C GLU A 293 2.76 -3.95 -17.50
N VAL A 294 2.22 -3.10 -16.61
CA VAL A 294 1.79 -1.75 -16.97
C VAL A 294 2.96 -0.95 -17.53
N SER A 295 4.12 -0.96 -16.87
CA SER A 295 5.33 -0.29 -17.38
C SER A 295 5.75 -0.79 -18.77
N ARG A 296 5.74 -2.11 -19.01
CA ARG A 296 6.08 -2.70 -20.30
C ARG A 296 5.11 -2.32 -21.41
N ARG A 297 3.81 -2.39 -21.15
CA ARG A 297 2.77 -2.00 -22.14
C ARG A 297 2.78 -0.53 -22.51
N LEU A 298 3.33 0.31 -21.63
CA LEU A 298 3.49 1.73 -21.91
C LEU A 298 4.80 2.05 -22.67
N ASP A 299 5.71 1.08 -22.84
CA ASP A 299 6.96 1.25 -23.59
C ASP A 299 6.69 1.34 -25.10
N PRO A 300 6.99 2.47 -25.77
CA PRO A 300 6.75 2.63 -27.21
C PRO A 300 7.43 1.55 -28.06
N ALA A 301 8.60 1.07 -27.63
CA ALA A 301 9.34 0.03 -28.35
C ALA A 301 8.67 -1.36 -28.27
N TRP A 302 7.79 -1.58 -27.29
CA TRP A 302 6.99 -2.80 -27.19
C TRP A 302 5.85 -2.78 -28.20
N THR A 303 5.15 -1.64 -28.31
CA THR A 303 4.05 -1.45 -29.26
C THR A 303 4.48 -1.58 -30.72
N THR A 304 5.65 -1.07 -31.10
CA THR A 304 6.13 -1.15 -32.49
C THR A 304 6.62 -2.55 -32.90
N SER A 305 7.05 -3.39 -31.95
CA SER A 305 7.45 -4.78 -32.23
C SER A 305 6.27 -5.74 -32.41
N GLU A 306 5.11 -5.45 -31.82
CA GLU A 306 3.89 -6.26 -32.01
C GLU A 306 3.08 -5.83 -33.24
N GLU A 307 3.18 -4.58 -33.69
CA GLU A 307 2.46 -4.09 -34.88
C GLU A 307 3.11 -4.48 -36.22
N GLY A 308 4.37 -4.96 -36.23
CA GLY A 308 5.12 -5.31 -37.45
C GLY A 308 5.27 -6.80 -37.77
N GLY A 309 4.86 -7.69 -36.87
CA GLY A 309 4.72 -9.13 -37.15
C GLY A 309 3.26 -9.43 -37.39
N ASP A 310 2.94 -10.23 -38.42
CA ASP A 310 1.62 -10.85 -38.61
C ASP A 310 1.00 -11.12 -37.26
N HIS A 311 -0.21 -10.60 -37.01
CA HIS A 311 -0.93 -10.62 -35.74
C HIS A 311 -0.88 -11.99 -35.04
N VAL A 312 0.23 -12.31 -34.40
CA VAL A 312 0.30 -13.22 -33.28
C VAL A 312 -0.21 -12.33 -32.17
N ALA A 313 -1.54 -12.18 -32.15
CA ALA A 313 -2.25 -11.81 -30.95
C ALA A 313 -1.63 -12.68 -29.87
N ILE A 314 -0.80 -12.08 -29.01
CA ILE A 314 -0.57 -12.64 -27.71
C ILE A 314 -1.96 -12.56 -27.10
N GLN A 315 -2.70 -13.65 -27.28
CA GLN A 315 -3.66 -14.10 -26.33
C GLN A 315 -2.86 -14.15 -25.02
N THR A 316 -2.77 -13.01 -24.32
CA THR A 316 -3.05 -13.05 -22.89
C THR A 316 -4.24 -13.98 -22.83
N PRO A 317 -4.16 -15.18 -22.21
CA PRO A 317 -5.35 -15.99 -22.09
C PRO A 317 -6.34 -15.03 -21.47
N SER A 318 -7.27 -14.54 -22.28
CA SER A 318 -8.30 -13.65 -21.80
C SER A 318 -9.02 -14.63 -20.92
N LEU A 319 -8.76 -14.53 -19.62
CA LEU A 319 -9.66 -15.08 -18.66
C LEU A 319 -10.95 -14.44 -19.09
N SER A 320 -11.83 -15.26 -19.67
CA SER A 320 -13.14 -14.79 -20.07
C SER A 320 -13.69 -14.02 -18.89
N THR A 321 -14.49 -12.99 -19.13
CA THR A 321 -15.03 -12.19 -18.02
C THR A 321 -15.62 -13.10 -16.93
N GLU A 322 -16.18 -14.26 -17.32
CA GLU A 322 -16.61 -15.31 -16.37
C GLU A 322 -15.46 -15.92 -15.55
N ARG A 323 -14.31 -16.27 -16.14
CA ARG A 323 -13.14 -16.80 -15.41
C ARG A 323 -12.50 -15.77 -14.50
N ALA A 324 -12.42 -14.50 -14.93
CA ALA A 324 -11.90 -13.43 -14.10
C ALA A 324 -12.83 -13.15 -12.90
N VAL A 325 -14.15 -13.13 -13.14
CA VAL A 325 -15.17 -13.03 -12.09
C VAL A 325 -15.16 -14.27 -11.19
N ALA A 326 -14.98 -15.48 -11.72
CA ALA A 326 -14.89 -16.70 -10.93
C ALA A 326 -13.63 -16.71 -10.06
N LEU A 327 -12.49 -16.27 -10.58
CA LEU A 327 -11.26 -16.16 -9.81
C LEU A 327 -11.41 -15.12 -8.68
N TRP A 328 -11.98 -13.96 -8.99
CA TRP A 328 -12.28 -12.93 -8.00
C TRP A 328 -13.33 -13.39 -6.98
N ALA A 329 -14.37 -14.09 -7.42
CA ALA A 329 -15.38 -14.67 -6.55
C ALA A 329 -14.75 -15.70 -5.63
N VAL A 330 -13.83 -16.55 -6.11
CA VAL A 330 -13.09 -17.51 -5.28
C VAL A 330 -12.16 -16.79 -4.30
N VAL A 331 -11.45 -15.74 -4.71
CA VAL A 331 -10.61 -14.94 -3.80
C VAL A 331 -11.49 -14.27 -2.73
N CYS A 332 -12.58 -13.63 -3.12
CA CYS A 332 -13.57 -13.07 -2.19
C CYS A 332 -14.19 -14.15 -1.31
N LEU A 333 -14.50 -15.34 -1.81
CA LEU A 333 -15.03 -16.44 -1.01
C LEU A 333 -13.97 -16.93 -0.02
N VAL A 334 -12.72 -17.11 -0.43
CA VAL A 334 -11.63 -17.55 0.44
C VAL A 334 -11.36 -16.53 1.55
N VAL A 335 -11.55 -15.23 1.27
CA VAL A 335 -11.39 -14.14 2.25
C VAL A 335 -12.64 -14.01 3.15
N LEU A 336 -13.84 -14.04 2.58
CA LEU A 336 -15.10 -13.72 3.26
C LEU A 336 -15.74 -14.94 3.94
N LEU A 337 -15.51 -16.16 3.43
CA LEU A 337 -16.08 -17.39 3.99
C LEU A 337 -15.54 -17.69 5.39
N PRO A 338 -14.23 -17.55 5.71
CA PRO A 338 -13.73 -17.70 7.07
C PRO A 338 -14.34 -16.67 8.02
N VAL A 339 -14.49 -15.42 7.56
CA VAL A 339 -15.10 -14.32 8.33
C VAL A 339 -16.59 -14.59 8.58
N GLY A 340 -17.33 -15.03 7.56
CA GLY A 340 -18.74 -15.38 7.66
C GLY A 340 -19.00 -16.61 8.53
N LEU A 341 -18.15 -17.64 8.44
CA LEU A 341 -18.22 -18.83 9.29
C LEU A 341 -17.88 -18.52 10.75
N ALA A 342 -16.88 -17.65 10.99
CA ALA A 342 -16.57 -17.16 12.33
C ALA A 342 -17.74 -16.38 12.94
N ALA A 343 -18.39 -15.49 12.16
CA ALA A 343 -19.58 -14.77 12.59
C ALA A 343 -20.76 -15.70 12.90
N LEU A 344 -21.09 -16.64 11.99
CA LEU A 344 -22.18 -17.60 12.18
C LEU A 344 -21.98 -18.48 13.42
N ARG A 345 -20.75 -18.89 13.71
CA ARG A 345 -20.43 -19.68 14.90
C ARG A 345 -20.69 -18.91 16.20
N ILE A 346 -20.38 -17.63 16.24
CA ILE A 346 -20.64 -16.76 17.40
C ILE A 346 -22.14 -16.69 17.68
N PHE A 347 -22.96 -16.50 16.65
CA PHE A 347 -24.41 -16.45 16.79
C PHE A 347 -25.04 -17.80 17.16
N TRP A 348 -24.45 -18.91 16.70
CA TRP A 348 -25.01 -20.24 16.93
C TRP A 348 -24.60 -20.87 18.27
N VAL A 349 -23.40 -20.53 18.79
CA VAL A 349 -22.85 -21.11 20.03
C VAL A 349 -23.06 -20.19 21.24
N GLY A 350 -23.12 -18.86 21.06
CA GLY A 350 -23.33 -17.91 22.16
C GLY A 350 -24.79 -17.69 22.59
N GLY A 351 -25.74 -18.40 21.96
CA GLY A 351 -27.18 -18.28 22.22
C GLY A 351 -27.80 -19.42 23.05
N ARG A 352 -27.00 -20.18 23.79
CA ARG A 352 -27.49 -21.21 24.74
C ARG A 352 -27.08 -20.89 26.16
#